data_AF-A0A7X8UBX1-F1
#
_entry.id   AF-A0A7X8UBX1-F1
#
_cell.length_a   1.000
_cell.length_b   1.000
_cell.length_c   1.000
_cell.angle_alpha   90.00
_cell.angle_beta   90.00
_cell.angle_gamma   90.00
#
_symmetry.space_group_name_H-M   'P 1'
#
loop_
_entity.id
_entity.type
_entity.pdbx_description
1 polymer ?
#
loop_
_entity_poly.entity_id
_entity_poly.type
_entity_poly.pdbx_seq_one_letter_code
_entity_poly.pdbx_strand_id
1 'polypeptide(L)'
;MVYRHWSSRPVRLTGRTYPQSGHPKPNGFWFDVDDSWKEWCEAARFRPERLRFFHEVTLLDLSRVLFLKTAEDIDRFTREYGHDLSTHIEPLQGPEARREFADRYGCDLFGDIRRHFSSYILWGEVAKRHAGIVIHPYIPERSATYLWYAGWNCAGGCVWDLAVMGVGRARPAPPGFGRNLPGSGI
;
A
#
# COMPACT_ATOMS: atom_id res chain seq x y z
N MET A 1 -13.88 10.20 -8.12
CA MET A 1 -13.37 8.94 -7.56
C MET A 1 -14.22 7.78 -8.01
N VAL A 2 -13.60 6.89 -8.75
CA VAL A 2 -14.09 5.57 -9.11
C VAL A 2 -13.20 4.55 -8.43
N TYR A 3 -13.79 3.56 -7.76
CA TYR A 3 -13.04 2.51 -7.08
C TYR A 3 -13.17 1.19 -7.84
N ARG A 4 -12.05 0.52 -8.09
CA ARG A 4 -12.02 -0.74 -8.83
C ARG A 4 -11.13 -1.78 -8.19
N HIS A 5 -11.58 -3.03 -8.14
CA HIS A 5 -10.71 -4.15 -7.82
C HIS A 5 -10.31 -4.89 -9.09
N TRP A 6 -9.02 -4.84 -9.43
CA TRP A 6 -8.45 -5.58 -10.56
C TRP A 6 -8.01 -6.98 -10.15
N SER A 7 -8.33 -7.97 -10.97
CA SER A 7 -8.04 -9.38 -10.69
C SER A 7 -7.91 -10.23 -11.96
N SER A 8 -7.17 -11.34 -11.88
CA SER A 8 -7.03 -12.29 -13.00
C SER A 8 -8.30 -13.12 -13.22
N ARG A 9 -9.18 -13.19 -12.23
CA ARG A 9 -10.43 -13.95 -12.21
C ARG A 9 -11.48 -13.24 -11.35
N PRO A 10 -12.79 -13.37 -11.66
CA PRO A 10 -13.87 -12.83 -10.84
C PRO A 10 -13.73 -13.18 -9.35
N VAL A 11 -13.93 -12.20 -8.47
CA VAL A 11 -13.84 -12.39 -7.02
C VAL A 11 -15.21 -12.48 -6.35
N ARG A 12 -15.26 -13.23 -5.25
CA ARG A 12 -16.38 -13.29 -4.31
C ARG A 12 -15.87 -12.99 -2.90
N LEU A 13 -16.64 -12.22 -2.14
CA LEU A 13 -16.27 -11.74 -0.80
C LEU A 13 -16.69 -12.65 0.35
N THR A 14 -17.58 -13.62 0.10
CA THR A 14 -18.20 -14.44 1.14
C THR A 14 -17.17 -15.15 2.03
N GLY A 15 -17.33 -15.03 3.34
CA GLY A 15 -16.50 -15.73 4.35
C GLY A 15 -15.08 -15.20 4.53
N ARG A 16 -14.73 -14.04 3.95
CA ARG A 16 -13.40 -13.45 4.11
C ARG A 16 -13.31 -12.62 5.38
N THR A 17 -12.21 -12.81 6.12
CA THR A 17 -11.81 -11.99 7.26
C THR A 17 -10.37 -11.52 7.05
N TYR A 18 -10.04 -10.34 7.57
CA TYR A 18 -8.73 -9.72 7.38
C TYR A 18 -8.10 -9.34 8.73
N PRO A 19 -7.58 -10.33 9.48
CA PRO A 19 -6.85 -10.04 10.70
C PRO A 19 -5.58 -9.24 10.36
N GLN A 20 -5.32 -8.20 11.15
CA GLN A 20 -4.09 -7.43 11.04
C GLN A 20 -2.99 -8.16 11.82
N SER A 21 -1.91 -8.55 11.14
CA SER A 21 -0.80 -9.28 11.76
C SER A 21 0.53 -8.88 11.12
N GLY A 22 1.36 -8.14 11.87
CA GLY A 22 2.81 -7.92 11.67
C GLY A 22 3.30 -7.46 10.29
N HIS A 23 2.42 -7.18 9.33
CA HIS A 23 2.77 -6.85 7.97
C HIS A 23 2.88 -5.33 7.80
N PRO A 24 3.89 -4.82 7.08
CA PRO A 24 4.10 -3.37 6.90
C PRO A 24 2.92 -2.65 6.21
N LYS A 25 2.07 -3.41 5.50
CA LYS A 25 0.82 -2.94 4.88
C LYS A 25 -0.40 -3.57 5.55
N PRO A 26 -1.57 -2.92 5.54
CA PRO A 26 -2.78 -3.51 6.09
C PRO A 26 -3.19 -4.74 5.29
N ASN A 27 -3.66 -5.76 6.00
CA ASN A 27 -4.32 -6.90 5.39
C ASN A 27 -5.76 -6.49 5.06
N GLY A 28 -6.24 -6.76 3.85
CA GLY A 28 -7.57 -6.30 3.46
C GLY A 28 -7.89 -6.55 2.00
N PHE A 29 -9.09 -6.13 1.61
CA PHE A 29 -9.50 -6.04 0.23
C PHE A 29 -8.97 -4.74 -0.38
N TRP A 30 -7.96 -4.89 -1.23
CA TRP A 30 -7.31 -3.78 -1.92
C TRP A 30 -8.07 -3.40 -3.18
N PHE A 31 -8.22 -2.09 -3.40
CA PHE A 31 -8.83 -1.53 -4.60
C PHE A 31 -8.07 -0.29 -5.08
N ASP A 32 -8.19 -0.08 -6.37
CA ASP A 32 -7.69 1.04 -7.14
C ASP A 32 -8.59 2.27 -6.96
N VAL A 33 -8.00 3.47 -7.04
CA VAL A 33 -8.71 4.75 -7.06
C VAL A 33 -8.37 5.47 -8.36
N ASP A 34 -9.39 5.76 -9.16
CA ASP A 34 -9.26 6.48 -10.44
C ASP A 34 -8.18 5.88 -11.36
N ASP A 35 -8.17 4.54 -11.46
CA ASP A 35 -7.27 3.75 -12.32
C ASP A 35 -5.76 3.87 -12.02
N SER A 36 -5.39 4.49 -10.90
CA SER A 36 -4.00 4.71 -10.47
C SER A 36 -3.19 3.42 -10.33
N TRP A 37 -3.75 2.36 -9.75
CA TRP A 37 -3.07 1.07 -9.58
C TRP A 37 -2.89 0.36 -10.93
N LYS A 38 -3.90 0.41 -11.77
CA LYS A 38 -3.87 -0.13 -13.12
C LYS A 38 -2.78 0.56 -13.95
N GLU A 39 -2.77 1.89 -13.99
CA GLU A 39 -1.76 2.68 -14.71
C GLU A 39 -0.35 2.39 -14.18
N TRP A 40 -0.18 2.31 -12.86
CA TRP A 40 1.09 1.94 -12.27
C TRP A 40 1.54 0.53 -12.67
N CYS A 41 0.65 -0.45 -12.66
CA CYS A 41 0.97 -1.81 -13.11
C CYS A 41 1.40 -1.86 -14.58
N GLU A 42 0.76 -1.10 -15.44
CA GLU A 42 1.10 -1.02 -16.86
C GLU A 42 2.46 -0.34 -17.08
N ALA A 43 2.68 0.81 -16.46
CA ALA A 43 3.92 1.57 -16.54
C ALA A 43 5.12 0.77 -15.99
N ALA A 44 4.94 0.11 -14.84
CA ALA A 44 5.98 -0.68 -14.19
C ALA A 44 6.12 -2.10 -14.77
N ARG A 45 5.26 -2.49 -15.75
CA ARG A 45 5.11 -3.87 -16.23
C ARG A 45 4.92 -4.88 -15.09
N PHE A 46 4.23 -4.44 -14.02
CA PHE A 46 4.01 -5.23 -12.83
C PHE A 46 2.74 -6.07 -12.97
N ARG A 47 2.92 -7.36 -13.25
CA ARG A 47 1.84 -8.36 -13.31
C ARG A 47 0.64 -7.93 -14.18
N PRO A 48 0.84 -7.46 -15.43
CA PRO A 48 -0.26 -7.02 -16.30
C PRO A 48 -1.28 -8.14 -16.57
N GLU A 49 -0.86 -9.41 -16.49
CA GLU A 49 -1.73 -10.58 -16.63
C GLU A 49 -2.80 -10.69 -15.53
N ARG A 50 -2.67 -9.92 -14.43
CA ARG A 50 -3.66 -9.83 -13.35
C ARG A 50 -4.73 -8.78 -13.56
N LEU A 51 -4.66 -7.97 -14.61
CA LEU A 51 -5.65 -6.93 -14.89
C LEU A 51 -6.71 -7.40 -15.89
N ARG A 52 -7.22 -8.64 -15.74
CA ARG A 52 -8.16 -9.25 -16.73
C ARG A 52 -9.62 -8.93 -16.46
N PHE A 53 -9.97 -8.79 -15.19
CA PHE A 53 -11.31 -8.45 -14.74
C PHE A 53 -11.21 -7.30 -13.75
N PHE A 54 -12.22 -6.44 -13.75
CA PHE A 54 -12.42 -5.47 -12.70
C PHE A 54 -13.81 -5.60 -12.11
N HIS A 55 -13.92 -5.23 -10.84
CA HIS A 55 -15.20 -5.02 -10.17
C HIS A 55 -15.26 -3.57 -9.71
N GLU A 56 -16.39 -2.91 -9.90
CA GLU A 56 -16.67 -1.64 -9.23
C GLU A 56 -16.80 -1.89 -7.73
N VAL A 57 -16.15 -1.06 -6.93
CA VAL A 57 -16.21 -1.08 -5.47
C VAL A 57 -17.03 0.13 -5.03
N THR A 58 -17.97 -0.10 -4.12
CA THR A 58 -18.76 0.98 -3.51
C THR A 58 -18.48 0.97 -2.03
N LEU A 59 -18.05 2.10 -1.48
CA LEU A 59 -17.97 2.29 -0.03
C LEU A 59 -19.36 2.68 0.49
N LEU A 60 -19.92 1.86 1.36
CA LEU A 60 -21.29 1.98 1.88
C LEU A 60 -21.34 2.83 3.14
N ASP A 61 -20.27 2.81 3.94
CA ASP A 61 -20.15 3.60 5.17
C ASP A 61 -18.80 4.32 5.19
N LEU A 62 -18.80 5.57 4.73
CA LEU A 62 -17.61 6.41 4.67
C LEU A 62 -17.12 6.84 6.05
N SER A 63 -17.99 6.86 7.07
CA SER A 63 -17.63 7.33 8.42
C SER A 63 -16.64 6.40 9.12
N ARG A 64 -16.63 5.12 8.72
CA ARG A 64 -15.74 4.09 9.24
C ARG A 64 -14.45 3.93 8.43
N VAL A 65 -14.28 4.66 7.32
CA VAL A 65 -13.10 4.58 6.44
C VAL A 65 -12.24 5.83 6.61
N LEU A 66 -10.94 5.63 6.84
CA LEU A 66 -9.97 6.73 6.87
C LEU A 66 -9.72 7.25 5.45
N PHE A 67 -9.70 8.57 5.28
CA PHE A 67 -9.32 9.21 4.03
C PHE A 67 -8.09 10.10 4.27
N LEU A 68 -6.96 9.73 3.67
CA LEU A 68 -5.75 10.55 3.65
C LEU A 68 -5.70 11.30 2.32
N LYS A 69 -6.00 12.59 2.37
CA LYS A 69 -6.18 13.43 1.17
C LYS A 69 -5.04 14.41 0.95
N THR A 70 -4.26 14.66 1.99
CA THR A 70 -3.19 15.65 1.99
C THR A 70 -1.94 15.08 2.63
N ALA A 71 -0.81 15.75 2.39
CA ALA A 71 0.46 15.39 3.03
C ALA A 71 0.34 15.49 4.56
N GLU A 72 -0.43 16.49 5.04
CA GLU A 72 -0.71 16.67 6.46
C GLU A 72 -1.54 15.51 7.04
N ASP A 73 -2.50 14.96 6.30
CA ASP A 73 -3.26 13.78 6.75
C ASP A 73 -2.34 12.56 6.92
N ILE A 74 -1.40 12.35 5.99
CA ILE A 74 -0.40 11.28 6.08
C ILE A 74 0.51 11.49 7.29
N ASP A 75 0.96 12.73 7.51
CA ASP A 75 1.80 13.09 8.66
C ASP A 75 1.04 12.89 9.98
N ARG A 76 -0.23 13.28 10.03
CA ARG A 76 -1.11 13.11 11.20
C ARG A 76 -1.36 11.64 11.49
N PHE A 77 -1.72 10.86 10.46
CA PHE A 77 -1.91 9.42 10.58
C PHE A 77 -0.63 8.73 11.08
N THR A 78 0.53 9.12 10.55
CA THR A 78 1.81 8.56 10.98
C THR A 78 2.15 8.93 12.42
N ARG A 79 1.87 10.17 12.85
CA ARG A 79 2.04 10.55 14.26
C ARG A 79 1.10 9.80 15.20
N GLU A 80 -0.12 9.50 14.76
CA GLU A 80 -1.13 8.84 15.59
C GLU A 80 -0.89 7.32 15.73
N TYR A 81 -0.54 6.64 14.63
CA TYR A 81 -0.44 5.18 14.57
C TYR A 81 0.98 4.65 14.33
N GLY A 82 1.95 5.54 14.17
CA GLY A 82 3.36 5.18 14.00
C GLY A 82 4.02 4.88 15.33
N HIS A 83 4.72 3.76 15.37
CA HIS A 83 5.52 3.33 16.51
C HIS A 83 6.99 3.25 16.11
N ASP A 84 7.84 3.78 16.98
CA ASP A 84 9.29 3.69 16.80
C ASP A 84 9.80 2.33 17.25
N LEU A 85 9.82 1.39 16.30
CA LEU A 85 10.40 0.06 16.51
C LEU A 85 11.92 0.07 16.31
N SER A 86 12.52 1.18 15.83
CA SER A 86 13.95 1.28 15.61
C SER A 86 14.77 1.22 16.90
N THR A 87 14.13 1.55 18.03
CA THR A 87 14.69 1.43 19.38
C THR A 87 14.92 -0.03 19.78
N HIS A 88 14.18 -0.96 19.20
CA HIS A 88 14.31 -2.40 19.43
C HIS A 88 15.24 -3.10 18.43
N ILE A 89 15.81 -2.35 17.48
CA ILE A 89 16.78 -2.88 16.51
C ILE A 89 18.18 -2.68 17.08
N GLU A 90 18.73 -3.76 17.64
CA GLU A 90 20.11 -3.80 18.11
C GLU A 90 21.04 -4.33 17.01
N PRO A 91 22.09 -3.57 16.63
CA PRO A 91 23.11 -4.08 15.72
C PRO A 91 23.91 -5.20 16.41
N LEU A 92 24.07 -6.33 15.74
CA LEU A 92 24.96 -7.42 16.19
C LEU A 92 26.44 -7.02 16.14
N GLN A 93 26.78 -5.99 15.36
CA GLN A 93 28.15 -5.51 15.17
C GLN A 93 28.41 -4.19 15.93
N GLY A 94 29.62 -4.07 16.46
CA GLY A 94 30.06 -2.88 17.18
C GLY A 94 30.08 -1.60 16.33
N PRO A 95 30.17 -0.42 16.96
CA PRO A 95 30.18 0.87 16.25
C PRO A 95 31.28 1.00 15.18
N GLU A 96 32.46 0.42 15.41
CA GLU A 96 33.60 0.47 14.50
C GLU A 96 33.32 -0.30 13.20
N ALA A 97 32.85 -1.54 13.28
CA ALA A 97 32.47 -2.35 12.12
C ALA A 97 31.36 -1.68 11.28
N ARG A 98 30.44 -0.97 11.92
CA ARG A 98 29.39 -0.19 11.22
C ARG A 98 29.98 1.01 10.48
N ARG A 99 30.93 1.73 11.08
CA ARG A 99 31.65 2.82 10.41
C ARG A 99 32.45 2.31 9.22
N GLU A 100 33.21 1.22 9.38
CA GLU A 100 33.96 0.62 8.27
C GLU A 100 33.04 0.19 7.12
N PHE A 101 31.86 -0.38 7.42
CA PHE A 101 30.86 -0.68 6.42
C PHE A 101 30.40 0.59 5.69
N ALA A 102 30.05 1.64 6.43
CA ALA A 102 29.59 2.89 5.86
C ALA A 102 30.66 3.55 4.98
N ASP A 103 31.92 3.56 5.42
CA ASP A 103 33.05 4.10 4.65
C ASP A 103 33.28 3.28 3.37
N ARG A 104 33.16 1.95 3.43
CA ARG A 104 33.34 1.06 2.28
C ARG A 104 32.27 1.26 1.20
N TYR A 105 31.02 1.42 1.60
CA TYR A 105 29.87 1.48 0.68
C TYR A 105 29.35 2.90 0.44
N GLY A 106 29.88 3.90 1.15
CA GLY A 106 29.46 5.30 1.05
C GLY A 106 28.09 5.60 1.66
N CYS A 107 27.52 4.69 2.46
CA CYS A 107 26.20 4.86 3.07
C CYS A 107 26.07 4.17 4.43
N ASP A 108 25.32 4.78 5.36
CA ASP A 108 24.97 4.16 6.64
C ASP A 108 23.68 3.34 6.53
N LEU A 109 23.80 2.15 5.94
CA LEU A 109 22.66 1.24 5.75
C LEU A 109 21.96 0.92 7.08
N PHE A 110 22.69 0.85 8.19
CA PHE A 110 22.10 0.58 9.51
C PHE A 110 21.27 1.76 10.00
N GLY A 111 21.80 2.99 9.87
CA GLY A 111 21.07 4.22 10.15
C GLY A 111 19.82 4.35 9.28
N ASP A 112 19.91 4.01 8.00
CA ASP A 112 18.78 4.06 7.06
C ASP A 112 17.69 3.05 7.43
N ILE A 113 18.06 1.81 7.72
CA ILE A 113 17.13 0.78 8.22
C ILE A 113 16.41 1.29 9.48
N ARG A 114 17.16 1.77 10.48
CA ARG A 114 16.57 2.30 11.71
C ARG A 114 15.61 3.44 11.44
N ARG A 115 16.00 4.38 10.58
CA ARG A 115 15.14 5.51 10.18
C ARG A 115 13.85 5.05 9.53
N HIS A 116 13.89 4.03 8.69
CA HIS A 116 12.68 3.50 8.05
C HIS A 116 11.73 2.79 9.03
N PHE A 117 12.25 2.18 10.10
CA PHE A 117 11.46 1.50 11.12
C PHE A 117 11.02 2.41 12.28
N SER A 118 11.37 3.70 12.28
CA SER A 118 10.97 4.65 13.33
C SER A 118 9.49 5.05 13.30
N SER A 119 8.79 4.70 12.22
CA SER A 119 7.38 5.07 12.00
C SER A 119 6.60 3.87 11.45
N TYR A 120 6.76 2.72 12.10
CA TYR A 120 6.05 1.50 11.74
C TYR A 120 4.58 1.59 12.15
N ILE A 121 3.66 1.31 11.25
CA ILE A 121 2.21 1.40 11.53
C ILE A 121 1.72 0.09 12.17
N LEU A 122 1.21 0.18 13.39
CA LEU A 122 0.50 -0.94 14.02
C LEU A 122 -0.93 -1.01 13.50
N TRP A 123 -1.13 -1.66 12.35
CA TRP A 123 -2.43 -1.79 11.70
C TRP A 123 -3.53 -2.40 12.58
N GLY A 124 -3.16 -3.21 13.58
CA GLY A 124 -4.10 -3.71 14.59
C GLY A 124 -4.77 -2.59 15.40
N GLU A 125 -4.05 -1.51 15.72
CA GLU A 125 -4.61 -0.34 16.41
C GLU A 125 -5.53 0.47 15.48
N VAL A 126 -5.12 0.64 14.22
CA VAL A 126 -5.93 1.31 13.19
C VAL A 126 -7.25 0.57 13.00
N ALA A 127 -7.22 -0.77 12.93
CA ALA A 127 -8.39 -1.61 12.72
C ALA A 127 -9.37 -1.64 13.89
N LYS A 128 -8.97 -1.23 15.10
CA LYS A 128 -9.90 -1.05 16.23
C LYS A 128 -10.85 0.13 16.03
N ARG A 129 -10.43 1.15 15.28
CA ARG A 129 -11.17 2.42 15.10
C ARG A 129 -11.76 2.58 13.71
N HIS A 130 -11.17 1.91 12.72
CA HIS A 130 -11.51 2.08 11.31
C HIS A 130 -11.71 0.73 10.64
N ALA A 131 -12.55 0.71 9.61
CA ALA A 131 -12.85 -0.44 8.76
C ALA A 131 -11.96 -0.54 7.52
N GLY A 132 -11.26 0.55 7.18
CA GLY A 132 -10.39 0.63 6.02
C GLY A 132 -9.72 1.99 5.91
N ILE A 133 -8.92 2.14 4.86
CA ILE A 133 -8.17 3.35 4.52
C ILE A 133 -8.20 3.59 3.01
N VAL A 134 -8.31 4.85 2.61
CA VAL A 134 -8.20 5.34 1.23
C VAL A 134 -7.18 6.46 1.20
N ILE A 135 -6.27 6.40 0.23
CA ILE A 135 -5.24 7.41 -0.01
C ILE A 135 -5.47 7.96 -1.42
N HIS A 136 -5.86 9.24 -1.50
CA HIS A 136 -6.06 9.91 -2.78
C HIS A 136 -6.04 11.44 -2.61
N PRO A 137 -5.20 12.16 -3.38
CA PRO A 137 -4.21 11.66 -4.35
C PRO A 137 -3.04 10.90 -3.70
N TYR A 138 -2.22 10.25 -4.52
CA TYR A 138 -0.91 9.77 -4.07
C TYR A 138 0.06 10.95 -3.97
N ILE A 139 0.90 10.96 -2.93
CA ILE A 139 1.78 12.08 -2.56
C ILE A 139 3.23 11.53 -2.53
N PRO A 140 3.92 11.51 -3.68
CA PRO A 140 5.23 10.87 -3.83
C PRO A 140 6.27 11.34 -2.81
N GLU A 141 6.21 12.61 -2.38
CA GLU A 141 7.14 13.20 -1.42
C GLU A 141 7.13 12.45 -0.08
N ARG A 142 5.98 11.90 0.32
CA ARG A 142 5.86 11.11 1.55
C ARG A 142 6.35 9.68 1.41
N SER A 143 6.52 9.17 0.19
CA SER A 143 7.08 7.83 -0.05
C SER A 143 8.58 7.76 0.27
N ALA A 144 9.30 8.88 0.10
CA ALA A 144 10.68 9.00 0.54
C ALA A 144 10.82 9.17 2.07
N THR A 145 9.73 9.58 2.75
CA THR A 145 9.74 9.89 4.19
C THR A 145 9.30 8.70 5.04
N TYR A 146 8.19 8.04 4.65
CA TYR A 146 7.58 6.97 5.45
C TYR A 146 7.59 5.65 4.69
N LEU A 147 8.29 4.65 5.23
CA LEU A 147 8.40 3.33 4.59
C LEU A 147 7.02 2.65 4.42
N TRP A 148 6.13 2.79 5.41
CA TRP A 148 4.77 2.23 5.33
C TRP A 148 3.99 2.80 4.14
N TYR A 149 4.22 4.08 3.81
CA TYR A 149 3.61 4.78 2.70
C TYR A 149 4.28 4.46 1.37
N ALA A 150 5.62 4.29 1.37
CA ALA A 150 6.39 3.90 0.19
C ALA A 150 5.85 2.63 -0.48
N GLY A 151 5.30 1.71 0.31
CA GLY A 151 4.67 0.51 -0.21
C GLY A 151 3.41 0.75 -1.06
N TRP A 152 2.72 1.89 -0.96
CA TRP A 152 1.48 2.13 -1.69
C TRP A 152 1.68 2.31 -3.20
N ASN A 153 2.79 2.91 -3.63
CA ASN A 153 3.18 3.22 -5.02
C ASN A 153 2.25 4.17 -5.81
N CYS A 154 0.95 4.16 -5.54
CA CYS A 154 -0.06 4.96 -6.22
C CYS A 154 -1.27 5.20 -5.30
N ALA A 155 -2.30 5.89 -5.80
CA ALA A 155 -3.55 6.07 -5.06
C ALA A 155 -4.32 4.74 -5.01
N GLY A 156 -5.07 4.53 -3.93
CA GLY A 156 -5.79 3.28 -3.72
C GLY A 156 -6.58 3.26 -2.42
N GLY A 157 -7.16 2.11 -2.11
CA GLY A 157 -7.72 1.82 -0.80
C GLY A 157 -7.54 0.37 -0.38
N CYS A 158 -7.69 0.14 0.93
CA CYS A 158 -7.68 -1.17 1.55
C CYS A 158 -8.77 -1.21 2.64
N VAL A 159 -9.71 -2.16 2.54
CA VAL A 159 -10.79 -2.35 3.52
C VAL A 159 -10.67 -3.73 4.15
N TRP A 160 -10.67 -3.79 5.48
CA TRP A 160 -10.54 -5.03 6.25
C TRP A 160 -11.83 -5.44 6.97
N ASP A 161 -12.80 -4.53 7.13
CA ASP A 161 -14.18 -4.88 7.45
C ASP A 161 -15.06 -4.75 6.21
N LEU A 162 -15.44 -5.88 5.62
CA LEU A 162 -16.21 -5.91 4.38
C LEU A 162 -17.65 -5.39 4.52
N ALA A 163 -18.16 -5.19 5.74
CA ALA A 163 -19.49 -4.63 5.96
C ALA A 163 -19.62 -3.19 5.44
N VAL A 164 -18.50 -2.46 5.30
CA VAL A 164 -18.51 -1.07 4.81
C VAL A 164 -18.39 -0.97 3.30
N MET A 165 -18.39 -2.08 2.56
CA MET A 165 -18.23 -2.06 1.11
C MET A 165 -19.10 -3.06 0.35
N GLY A 166 -19.43 -2.71 -0.88
CA GLY A 166 -20.01 -3.58 -1.90
C GLY A 166 -19.02 -3.82 -3.04
N VAL A 167 -19.14 -4.98 -3.68
CA VAL A 167 -18.40 -5.32 -4.90
C VAL A 167 -19.40 -5.70 -5.98
N GLY A 168 -19.38 -4.97 -7.09
CA GLY A 168 -20.23 -5.20 -8.25
C GLY A 168 -19.90 -6.50 -8.99
N ARG A 169 -20.62 -6.75 -10.09
CA ARG A 169 -20.32 -7.89 -10.97
C ARG A 169 -18.95 -7.71 -11.63
N ALA A 170 -18.27 -8.84 -11.88
CA ALA A 170 -17.03 -8.82 -12.65
C ALA A 170 -17.30 -8.33 -14.07
N ARG A 171 -16.47 -7.42 -14.56
CA ARG A 171 -16.44 -6.99 -15.95
C ARG A 171 -15.08 -7.35 -16.55
N PRO A 172 -15.03 -7.92 -17.76
CA PRO A 172 -13.76 -8.14 -18.44
C PRO A 172 -13.09 -6.79 -18.75
N ALA A 173 -11.77 -6.77 -18.73
CA ALA A 173 -11.01 -5.63 -19.20
C ALA A 173 -11.25 -5.41 -20.71
N PRO A 174 -11.20 -4.16 -21.21
CA PRO A 174 -11.37 -3.87 -22.63
C PRO A 174 -10.39 -4.67 -23.53
N PRO A 175 -10.72 -4.94 -24.81
CA PRO A 175 -9.78 -5.56 -25.75
C PRO A 175 -8.53 -4.68 -25.96
N GLY A 176 -7.34 -5.28 -26.05
CA GLY A 176 -6.05 -4.57 -26.12
C GLY A 176 -5.39 -4.33 -24.76
N PHE A 177 -6.10 -4.66 -23.69
CA PHE A 177 -5.66 -4.49 -22.31
C PHE A 177 -4.74 -5.63 -21.85
N GLY A 178 -3.56 -5.31 -21.31
CA GLY A 178 -2.57 -6.29 -20.83
C GLY A 178 -1.86 -7.11 -21.92
N ARG A 179 -1.93 -6.71 -23.19
CA ARG A 179 -1.06 -7.28 -24.24
C ARG A 179 0.29 -6.58 -24.17
N ASN A 180 1.35 -7.38 -24.01
CA ASN A 180 2.71 -6.92 -24.28
C ASN A 180 2.73 -6.28 -25.67
N LEU A 181 3.04 -4.98 -25.75
CA LEU A 181 3.47 -4.39 -27.00
C LEU A 181 4.70 -5.20 -27.47
N PRO A 182 4.69 -5.76 -28.69
CA PRO A 182 5.86 -6.47 -29.18
C PRO A 182 6.99 -5.46 -29.38
N GLY A 183 8.09 -5.69 -28.66
CA GLY A 183 9.46 -5.28 -28.97
C GLY A 183 9.70 -3.82 -29.39
N SER A 184 10.16 -3.00 -28.44
CA SER A 184 11.31 -2.12 -28.73
C SER A 184 12.57 -2.89 -28.35
N GLY A 185 13.07 -3.66 -29.32
CA GLY A 185 14.42 -4.20 -29.27
C GLY A 185 15.42 -3.05 -29.44
N ILE A 186 16.44 -3.08 -28.57
CA ILE A 186 17.80 -2.51 -28.66
C ILE A 186 17.88 -1.04 -29.09
#